data_AF-A0A3A1YA12-F1
#
_entry.id   AF-A0A3A1YA12-F1
#
_cell.length_a   1.000
_cell.length_b   1.000
_cell.length_c   1.000
_cell.angle_alpha   90.00
_cell.angle_beta   90.00
_cell.angle_gamma   90.00
#
_symmetry.space_group_name_H-M   'P 1'
#
loop_
_entity.id
_entity.type
_entity.pdbx_description
1 polymer ?
#
loop_
_entity_poly.entity_id
_entity_poly.type
_entity_poly.pdbx_seq_one_letter_code
_entity_poly.pdbx_strand_id
1 'polypeptide(L)'
;MNNNYTYWYDPKTNELHVTDTLLAPNFDCVMLTEEEYSDCLSNIENLHPLRDGRPTIAYNTYGGDEFATWNREAEKFVQSPEQLEKWNEYRKAYCLEKGFSIIRTKANNALTEDRGLFFEQAFVRSLLAEARDYKNYGIVNPDSELEKYALVHGVTVDKLVKDILATQQELNDTAQAVACFKGFLEDLLINLDINDQKAVDDFVGYCEKVTLQDIKDYYYEELKTRKKAKKAK
;
A
#
# COMPACT_ATOMS: atom_id res chain seq x y z
N MET A 1 10.28 51.03 -0.95
CA MET A 1 9.24 51.70 -0.14
C MET A 1 8.56 50.58 0.63
N ASN A 2 8.75 50.50 1.96
CA ASN A 2 8.07 49.49 2.77
C ASN A 2 6.61 49.93 2.91
N ASN A 3 5.71 49.29 2.16
CA ASN A 3 4.30 49.40 2.46
C ASN A 3 4.07 48.61 3.75
N ASN A 4 3.89 49.31 4.88
CA ASN A 4 3.55 48.67 6.14
C ASN A 4 2.06 48.27 6.09
N TYR A 5 1.76 47.15 5.45
CA TYR A 5 0.44 46.53 5.57
C TYR A 5 0.29 45.89 6.94
N THR A 6 -0.93 45.95 7.50
CA THR A 6 -1.32 45.22 8.70
C THR A 6 -2.36 44.18 8.30
N TYR A 7 -2.19 42.95 8.78
CA TYR A 7 -3.02 41.81 8.44
C TYR A 7 -3.97 41.50 9.58
N TRP A 8 -5.23 41.26 9.26
CA TRP A 8 -6.27 41.04 10.26
C TRP A 8 -7.11 39.81 9.90
N TYR A 9 -7.59 39.14 10.94
CA TYR A 9 -8.54 38.04 10.85
C TYR A 9 -9.80 38.39 11.65
N ASP A 10 -10.97 38.33 11.01
CA ASP A 10 -12.25 38.47 11.69
C ASP A 10 -12.77 37.09 12.09
N PRO A 11 -12.79 36.74 13.40
CA PRO A 11 -13.26 35.44 13.86
C PRO A 11 -14.78 35.24 13.73
N LYS A 12 -15.56 36.32 13.55
CA LYS A 12 -17.02 36.23 13.40
C LYS A 12 -17.43 35.90 11.98
N THR A 13 -16.77 36.53 11.01
CA THR A 13 -17.04 36.30 9.57
C THR A 13 -16.11 35.24 8.97
N ASN A 14 -15.02 34.89 9.68
CA ASN A 14 -13.94 34.04 9.21
C ASN A 14 -13.33 34.59 7.92
N GLU A 15 -13.15 35.92 7.88
CA GLU A 15 -12.57 36.69 6.77
C GLU A 15 -11.17 37.19 7.11
N LEU A 16 -10.35 37.36 6.07
CA LEU A 16 -9.01 37.90 6.14
C LEU A 16 -9.00 39.29 5.51
N HIS A 17 -8.39 40.26 6.20
CA HIS A 17 -8.31 41.64 5.75
C HIS A 17 -6.87 42.15 5.74
N VAL A 18 -6.59 43.08 4.83
CA VAL A 18 -5.31 43.80 4.74
C VAL A 18 -5.60 45.29 4.78
N THR A 19 -4.95 46.01 5.69
CA THR A 19 -5.08 47.46 5.83
C THR A 19 -3.74 48.15 5.65
N ASP A 20 -3.74 49.39 5.16
CA ASP A 20 -2.58 50.28 5.08
C ASP A 20 -2.36 51.09 6.37
N THR A 21 -3.19 50.84 7.40
CA THR A 21 -3.12 51.43 8.73
C THR A 21 -3.07 50.35 9.81
N LEU A 22 -2.70 50.73 11.03
CA LEU A 22 -2.74 49.87 12.23
C LEU A 22 -4.15 49.71 12.83
N LEU A 23 -5.19 50.27 12.19
CA LEU A 23 -6.55 50.17 12.68
C LEU A 23 -7.19 48.87 12.18
N ALA A 24 -7.76 48.12 13.11
CA ALA A 24 -8.54 46.94 12.81
C ALA A 24 -9.83 47.31 12.06
N PRO A 25 -10.29 46.48 11.09
CA PRO A 25 -11.58 46.67 10.42
C PRO A 25 -12.78 46.70 11.38
N ASN A 26 -12.73 45.92 12.46
CA ASN A 26 -13.70 45.94 13.55
C ASN A 26 -13.07 45.50 14.88
N PHE A 27 -13.84 45.57 15.96
CA PHE A 27 -13.36 45.33 17.33
C PHE A 27 -13.01 43.87 17.62
N ASP A 28 -13.57 42.93 16.85
CA ASP A 28 -13.37 41.49 17.06
C ASP A 28 -12.17 40.97 16.25
N CYS A 29 -11.65 41.74 15.31
CA CYS A 29 -10.51 41.36 14.49
C CYS A 29 -9.23 41.13 15.31
N VAL A 30 -8.55 40.03 15.00
CA VAL A 30 -7.24 39.67 15.56
C VAL A 30 -6.16 40.02 14.55
N MET A 31 -5.12 40.73 15.01
CA MET A 31 -3.97 41.07 14.18
C MET A 31 -3.10 39.82 13.93
N LEU A 32 -2.69 39.62 12.68
CA LEU A 32 -1.80 38.55 12.24
C LEU A 32 -0.45 39.10 11.79
N THR A 33 0.57 38.25 11.89
CA THR A 33 1.81 38.43 11.13
C THR A 33 1.57 38.13 9.65
N GLU A 34 2.47 38.60 8.78
CA GLU A 34 2.40 38.31 7.34
C GLU A 34 2.48 36.81 7.03
N GLU A 35 3.28 36.06 7.79
CA GLU A 35 3.41 34.60 7.68
C GLU A 35 2.11 33.89 8.09
N GLU A 36 1.57 34.24 9.27
CA GLU A 36 0.27 33.71 9.71
C GLU A 36 -0.84 34.02 8.69
N TYR A 37 -0.86 35.23 8.13
CA TYR A 37 -1.84 35.62 7.11
C TYR A 37 -1.69 34.80 5.82
N SER A 38 -0.46 34.62 5.33
CA SER A 38 -0.19 33.83 4.13
C SER A 38 -0.61 32.36 4.30
N ASP A 39 -0.34 31.78 5.47
CA ASP A 39 -0.75 30.42 5.81
C ASP A 39 -2.27 30.28 5.90
N CYS A 40 -2.93 31.26 6.54
CA CYS A 40 -4.39 31.31 6.64
C CYS A 40 -5.05 31.48 5.26
N LEU A 41 -4.48 32.35 4.40
CA LEU A 41 -5.00 32.61 3.06
C LEU A 41 -4.90 31.37 2.17
N SER A 42 -3.79 30.64 2.27
CA SER A 42 -3.58 29.39 1.52
C SER A 42 -4.50 28.25 1.96
N ASN A 43 -5.10 28.35 3.15
CA ASN A 43 -5.93 27.31 3.77
C ASN A 43 -7.31 27.85 4.20
N ILE A 44 -7.84 28.86 3.51
CA ILE A 44 -9.04 29.61 3.95
C ILE A 44 -10.29 28.73 4.12
N GLU A 45 -10.38 27.63 3.37
CA GLU A 45 -11.46 26.65 3.46
C GLU A 45 -11.42 25.82 4.76
N ASN A 46 -10.24 25.69 5.36
CA ASN A 46 -9.96 24.91 6.58
C ASN A 46 -9.71 25.81 7.81
N LEU A 47 -9.71 27.12 7.59
CA LEU A 47 -9.49 28.12 8.62
C LEU A 47 -10.69 28.19 9.56
N HIS A 48 -10.43 28.20 10.86
CA HIS A 48 -11.47 28.40 11.86
C HIS A 48 -10.94 29.18 13.07
N PRO A 49 -11.80 29.92 13.76
CA PRO A 49 -11.40 30.64 14.96
C PRO A 49 -11.28 29.68 16.14
N LEU A 50 -10.18 29.80 16.89
CA LEU A 50 -10.08 29.25 18.23
C LEU A 50 -11.03 29.98 19.18
N ARG A 51 -11.22 29.42 20.37
CA ARG A 51 -12.04 30.03 21.43
C ARG A 51 -11.58 31.44 21.82
N ASP A 52 -10.31 31.77 21.63
CA ASP A 52 -9.72 33.08 21.89
C ASP A 52 -9.76 34.02 20.66
N GLY A 53 -10.38 33.59 19.56
CA GLY A 53 -10.53 34.37 18.32
C GLY A 53 -9.34 34.29 17.37
N ARG A 54 -8.24 33.62 17.74
CA ARG A 54 -7.11 33.43 16.81
C ARG A 54 -7.47 32.45 15.70
N PRO A 55 -6.97 32.65 14.47
CA PRO A 55 -7.13 31.65 13.44
C PRO A 55 -6.35 30.38 13.80
N THR A 56 -6.93 29.24 13.51
CA THR A 56 -6.24 27.96 13.53
C THR A 56 -6.57 27.19 12.26
N ILE A 57 -5.62 26.38 11.84
CA ILE A 57 -5.77 25.39 10.79
C ILE A 57 -5.63 24.06 11.55
N ALA A 58 -6.70 23.27 11.61
CA ALA A 58 -6.67 22.01 12.35
C ALA A 58 -5.74 21.06 11.60
N TYR A 59 -4.51 20.94 12.09
CA TYR A 59 -3.61 19.89 11.66
C TYR A 59 -4.08 18.57 12.26
N ASN A 60 -4.72 17.72 11.45
CA ASN A 60 -5.00 16.35 11.84
C ASN A 60 -3.81 15.45 11.51
N THR A 61 -3.28 14.83 12.56
CA THR A 61 -2.04 14.05 12.55
C THR A 61 -2.16 12.67 11.88
N TYR A 62 -3.35 12.28 11.38
CA TYR A 62 -3.60 10.94 10.82
C TYR A 62 -3.89 10.90 9.30
N GLY A 63 -3.71 12.01 8.57
CA GLY A 63 -3.72 12.00 7.09
C GLY A 63 -5.10 11.78 6.43
N GLY A 64 -6.20 11.92 7.17
CA GLY A 64 -7.58 11.74 6.65
C GLY A 64 -8.34 13.02 6.30
N ASP A 65 -7.84 14.20 6.69
CA ASP A 65 -8.60 15.46 6.63
C ASP A 65 -8.56 16.19 5.29
N GLU A 66 -7.79 15.70 4.31
CA GLU A 66 -7.88 16.21 2.92
C GLU A 66 -9.28 16.01 2.32
N PHE A 67 -10.11 15.16 2.93
CA PHE A 67 -11.47 14.83 2.49
C PHE A 67 -12.57 15.50 3.33
N ALA A 68 -12.27 16.11 4.48
CA ALA A 68 -13.29 16.74 5.31
C ALA A 68 -13.18 18.26 5.22
N THR A 69 -14.31 18.94 5.07
CA THR A 69 -14.36 20.42 5.08
C THR A 69 -15.20 20.91 6.23
N TRP A 70 -14.92 22.12 6.69
CA TRP A 70 -15.70 22.73 7.76
C TRP A 70 -17.03 23.26 7.23
N ASN A 71 -18.15 22.68 7.68
CA ASN A 71 -19.47 23.27 7.42
C ASN A 71 -19.74 24.37 8.46
N ARG A 72 -19.65 25.62 8.01
CA ARG A 72 -19.84 26.80 8.84
C ARG A 72 -21.26 26.90 9.45
N GLU A 73 -22.29 26.47 8.72
CA GLU A 73 -23.69 26.53 9.20
C GLU A 73 -24.00 25.50 10.27
N ALA A 74 -23.36 24.32 10.18
CA ALA A 74 -23.57 23.21 11.11
C ALA A 74 -22.49 23.12 12.20
N GLU A 75 -21.51 24.02 12.19
CA GLU A 75 -20.32 24.05 13.08
C GLU A 75 -19.67 22.67 13.26
N LYS A 76 -19.53 21.92 12.15
CA LYS A 76 -18.96 20.57 12.17
C LYS A 76 -18.23 20.24 10.88
N PHE A 77 -17.30 19.30 10.96
CA PHE A 77 -16.70 18.69 9.78
C PHE A 77 -17.72 17.85 9.02
N VAL A 78 -17.82 18.08 7.72
CA VAL A 78 -18.64 17.28 6.81
C VAL A 78 -17.80 16.86 5.62
N GLN A 79 -18.15 15.72 5.04
CA GLN A 79 -17.58 15.27 3.77
C GLN A 79 -18.66 15.43 2.71
N SER A 80 -18.32 16.01 1.56
CA SER A 80 -19.18 15.94 0.37
C SER A 80 -19.30 14.48 -0.10
N PRO A 81 -20.33 14.14 -0.89
CA PRO A 81 -20.43 12.81 -1.48
C PRO A 81 -19.17 12.38 -2.25
N GLU A 82 -18.56 13.30 -3.01
CA GLU A 82 -17.33 13.05 -3.77
C GLU A 82 -16.11 12.84 -2.85
N GLN A 83 -16.04 13.59 -1.75
CA GLN A 83 -14.99 13.43 -0.76
C GLN A 83 -15.12 12.11 0.01
N LEU A 84 -16.34 11.72 0.36
CA LEU A 84 -16.63 10.43 0.99
C LEU A 84 -16.28 9.27 0.06
N GLU A 85 -16.54 9.40 -1.24
CA GLU A 85 -16.13 8.40 -2.24
C GLU A 85 -14.59 8.24 -2.28
N LYS A 86 -13.84 9.33 -2.40
CA LYS A 86 -12.37 9.29 -2.37
C LYS A 86 -11.81 8.75 -1.05
N TRP A 87 -12.43 9.12 0.07
CA TRP A 87 -12.06 8.58 1.39
C TRP A 87 -12.27 7.06 1.44
N ASN A 88 -13.41 6.58 0.94
CA ASN A 88 -13.68 5.14 0.86
C ASN A 88 -12.68 4.42 -0.05
N GLU A 89 -12.32 4.99 -1.19
CA GLU A 89 -11.27 4.47 -2.08
C GLU A 89 -9.91 4.39 -1.38
N TYR A 90 -9.49 5.48 -0.71
CA TYR A 90 -8.26 5.52 0.07
C TYR A 90 -8.25 4.44 1.15
N ARG A 91 -9.33 4.33 1.94
CA ARG A 91 -9.41 3.31 3.00
C ARG A 91 -9.38 1.90 2.43
N LYS A 92 -10.02 1.65 1.27
CA LYS A 92 -9.97 0.35 0.58
C LYS A 92 -8.55 0.01 0.14
N ALA A 93 -7.85 0.97 -0.48
CA ALA A 93 -6.46 0.79 -0.90
C ALA A 93 -5.54 0.51 0.30
N TYR A 94 -5.69 1.27 1.39
CA TYR A 94 -4.94 1.06 2.63
C TYR A 94 -5.20 -0.33 3.23
N CYS A 95 -6.46 -0.76 3.30
CA CYS A 95 -6.82 -2.08 3.81
C CYS A 95 -6.26 -3.20 2.92
N LEU A 96 -6.32 -3.03 1.59
CA LEU A 96 -5.72 -3.95 0.64
C LEU A 96 -4.22 -4.08 0.86
N GLU A 97 -3.51 -2.96 1.00
CA GLU A 97 -2.07 -2.96 1.22
C GLU A 97 -1.71 -3.67 2.53
N LYS A 98 -2.45 -3.39 3.61
CA LYS A 98 -2.27 -4.05 4.90
C LYS A 98 -2.47 -5.56 4.81
N GLY A 99 -3.60 -6.00 4.25
CA GLY A 99 -3.91 -7.42 4.06
C GLY A 99 -2.90 -8.11 3.15
N PHE A 100 -2.55 -7.49 2.02
CA PHE A 100 -1.60 -8.04 1.06
C PHE A 100 -0.17 -8.09 1.61
N SER A 101 0.24 -7.14 2.47
CA SER A 101 1.53 -7.16 3.15
C SER A 101 1.67 -8.38 4.07
N ILE A 102 0.60 -8.75 4.79
CA ILE A 102 0.55 -9.96 5.63
C ILE A 102 0.76 -11.21 4.76
N ILE A 103 0.01 -11.30 3.65
CA ILE A 103 0.11 -12.42 2.71
C ILE A 103 1.50 -12.52 2.08
N ARG A 104 2.06 -11.41 1.62
CA ARG A 104 3.41 -11.36 1.03
C ARG A 104 4.47 -11.76 2.05
N THR A 105 4.34 -11.35 3.30
CA THR A 105 5.27 -11.72 4.38
C THR A 105 5.23 -13.23 4.64
N LYS A 106 4.03 -13.84 4.68
CA LYS A 106 3.89 -15.30 4.82
C LYS A 106 4.55 -16.05 3.66
N ALA A 107 4.28 -15.62 2.44
CA ALA A 107 4.90 -16.20 1.26
C ALA A 107 6.42 -16.04 1.31
N ASN A 108 6.92 -14.82 1.57
CA ASN A 108 8.36 -14.58 1.67
C ASN A 108 9.01 -15.45 2.74
N ASN A 109 8.47 -15.53 3.96
CA ASN A 109 9.05 -16.36 5.03
C ASN A 109 9.21 -17.82 4.61
N ALA A 110 8.18 -18.41 4.00
CA ALA A 110 8.26 -19.77 3.45
C ALA A 110 9.30 -19.91 2.33
N LEU A 111 9.57 -18.84 1.58
CA LEU A 111 10.59 -18.82 0.53
C LEU A 111 12.00 -18.48 1.03
N THR A 112 12.13 -17.78 2.17
CA THR A 112 13.43 -17.39 2.77
C THR A 112 13.98 -18.40 3.75
N GLU A 113 13.17 -19.24 4.38
CA GLU A 113 13.68 -20.40 5.16
C GLU A 113 14.54 -21.33 4.29
N ASP A 114 14.37 -21.30 2.96
CA ASP A 114 15.18 -22.00 1.95
C ASP A 114 16.32 -21.17 1.33
N ARG A 115 16.40 -19.86 1.61
CA ARG A 115 17.40 -18.97 0.98
C ARG A 115 18.55 -18.72 1.93
N GLY A 116 19.64 -19.41 1.66
CA GLY A 116 20.95 -19.15 2.24
C GLY A 116 21.47 -17.70 2.06
N LEU A 117 22.66 -17.46 2.62
CA LEU A 117 23.44 -16.22 2.54
C LEU A 117 23.68 -15.80 1.06
N PHE A 118 24.09 -14.55 0.83
CA PHE A 118 24.24 -13.96 -0.51
C PHE A 118 25.06 -14.84 -1.49
N PHE A 119 26.13 -15.48 -1.01
CA PHE A 119 26.95 -16.39 -1.82
C PHE A 119 26.20 -17.69 -2.20
N GLU A 120 25.35 -18.20 -1.30
CA GLU A 120 24.50 -19.37 -1.55
C GLU A 120 23.44 -19.04 -2.60
N GLN A 121 22.94 -17.80 -2.64
CA GLN A 121 22.02 -17.35 -3.68
C GLN A 121 22.69 -17.21 -5.05
N ALA A 122 23.93 -16.70 -5.10
CA ALA A 122 24.69 -16.62 -6.34
C ALA A 122 25.00 -18.03 -6.89
N PHE A 123 25.36 -18.96 -6.00
CA PHE A 123 25.59 -20.36 -6.33
C PHE A 123 24.32 -21.05 -6.85
N VAL A 124 23.18 -20.91 -6.16
CA VAL A 124 21.88 -21.45 -6.59
C VAL A 124 21.46 -20.91 -7.96
N ARG A 125 21.73 -19.64 -8.26
CA ARG A 125 21.47 -19.07 -9.60
C ARG A 125 22.35 -19.69 -10.69
N SER A 126 23.63 -19.96 -10.40
CA SER A 126 24.53 -20.67 -11.32
C SER A 126 24.02 -22.09 -11.60
N LEU A 127 23.67 -22.82 -10.53
CA LEU A 127 23.10 -24.16 -10.64
C LEU A 127 21.79 -24.17 -11.45
N LEU A 128 20.90 -23.18 -11.24
CA LEU A 128 19.66 -23.09 -12.01
C LEU A 128 19.91 -22.81 -13.50
N ALA A 129 20.90 -21.97 -13.84
CA ALA A 129 21.26 -21.69 -15.23
C ALA A 129 21.77 -22.96 -15.91
N GLU A 130 22.73 -23.65 -15.28
CA GLU A 130 23.26 -24.91 -15.78
C GLU A 130 22.20 -26.01 -15.85
N ALA A 131 21.25 -26.07 -14.90
CA ALA A 131 20.13 -27.02 -14.94
C ALA A 131 19.21 -26.79 -16.14
N ARG A 132 18.98 -25.52 -16.52
CA ARG A 132 18.19 -25.18 -17.71
C ARG A 132 18.93 -25.53 -19.00
N ASP A 133 20.22 -25.24 -19.06
CA ASP A 133 21.05 -25.59 -20.21
C ASP A 133 21.16 -27.10 -20.39
N TYR A 134 21.33 -27.85 -19.30
CA TYR A 134 21.32 -29.31 -19.32
C TYR A 134 19.97 -29.86 -19.81
N LYS A 135 18.84 -29.34 -19.31
CA LYS A 135 17.51 -29.76 -19.77
C LYS A 135 17.28 -29.50 -21.27
N ASN A 136 17.79 -28.40 -21.80
CA ASN A 136 17.54 -27.98 -23.18
C ASN A 136 18.52 -28.59 -24.18
N TYR A 137 19.77 -28.82 -23.78
CA TYR A 137 20.86 -29.19 -24.69
C TYR A 137 21.56 -30.51 -24.32
N GLY A 138 21.36 -31.04 -23.11
CA GLY A 138 22.05 -32.24 -22.62
C GLY A 138 23.55 -32.05 -22.41
N ILE A 139 24.00 -30.80 -22.33
CA ILE A 139 25.42 -30.45 -22.22
C ILE A 139 25.70 -30.04 -20.78
N VAL A 140 26.78 -30.59 -20.22
CA VAL A 140 27.39 -30.11 -18.98
C VAL A 140 28.73 -29.49 -19.34
N ASN A 141 28.98 -28.26 -18.90
CA ASN A 141 30.25 -27.59 -19.17
C ASN A 141 31.39 -28.29 -18.41
N PRO A 142 32.64 -28.29 -18.94
CA PRO A 142 33.79 -28.97 -18.32
C PRO A 142 34.17 -28.51 -16.90
N ASP A 143 33.58 -27.42 -16.41
CA ASP A 143 33.76 -26.86 -15.06
C ASP A 143 32.43 -26.68 -14.32
N SER A 144 31.41 -27.46 -14.69
CA SER A 144 30.05 -27.35 -14.15
C SER A 144 30.00 -27.43 -12.62
N GLU A 145 29.39 -26.41 -12.02
CA GLU A 145 29.08 -26.44 -10.59
C GLU A 145 28.03 -27.51 -10.28
N LEU A 146 27.19 -27.85 -11.26
CA LEU A 146 26.16 -28.89 -11.17
C LEU A 146 26.77 -30.29 -11.05
N GLU A 147 27.82 -30.60 -11.83
CA GLU A 147 28.59 -31.84 -11.71
C GLU A 147 29.37 -31.92 -10.39
N LYS A 148 30.03 -30.83 -9.99
CA LYS A 148 30.77 -30.76 -8.72
C LYS A 148 29.83 -31.00 -7.54
N TYR A 149 28.66 -30.36 -7.55
CA TYR A 149 27.64 -30.54 -6.51
C TYR A 149 27.09 -31.98 -6.50
N ALA A 150 26.77 -32.53 -7.68
CA ALA A 150 26.30 -33.91 -7.80
C ALA A 150 27.30 -34.92 -7.22
N LEU A 151 28.60 -34.72 -7.50
CA LEU A 151 29.69 -35.55 -6.98
C LEU A 151 29.80 -35.46 -5.45
N VAL A 152 29.81 -34.24 -4.89
CA VAL A 152 29.94 -34.01 -3.44
C VAL A 152 28.77 -34.59 -2.66
N HIS A 153 27.56 -34.49 -3.21
CA HIS A 153 26.32 -34.94 -2.55
C HIS A 153 25.89 -36.37 -2.92
N GLY A 154 26.67 -37.07 -3.74
CA GLY A 154 26.39 -38.47 -4.12
C GLY A 154 25.07 -38.65 -4.87
N VAL A 155 24.65 -37.64 -5.65
CA VAL A 155 23.43 -37.68 -6.47
C VAL A 155 23.79 -37.63 -7.95
N THR A 156 22.89 -38.09 -8.82
CA THR A 156 23.09 -37.93 -10.27
C THR A 156 22.76 -36.50 -10.70
N VAL A 157 23.44 -36.02 -11.75
CA VAL A 157 23.15 -34.74 -12.41
C VAL A 157 21.67 -34.66 -12.80
N ASP A 158 21.11 -35.73 -13.39
CA ASP A 158 19.69 -35.82 -13.74
C ASP A 158 18.75 -35.57 -12.56
N LYS A 159 19.04 -36.20 -11.41
CA LYS A 159 18.23 -36.04 -10.20
C LYS A 159 18.33 -34.62 -9.67
N LEU A 160 19.55 -34.09 -9.61
CA LEU A 160 19.81 -32.71 -9.15
C LEU A 160 19.10 -31.67 -10.04
N VAL A 161 19.17 -31.80 -11.36
CA VAL A 161 18.46 -30.92 -12.30
C VAL A 161 16.94 -30.99 -12.10
N LYS A 162 16.39 -32.21 -11.95
CA LYS A 162 14.97 -32.39 -11.70
C LYS A 162 14.53 -31.68 -10.42
N ASP A 163 15.31 -31.81 -9.34
CA ASP A 163 15.00 -31.21 -8.04
C ASP A 163 15.10 -29.68 -8.12
N ILE A 164 16.18 -29.12 -8.69
CA ILE A 164 16.36 -27.66 -8.88
C ILE A 164 15.20 -27.06 -9.69
N LEU A 165 14.83 -27.70 -10.79
CA LEU A 165 13.75 -27.20 -11.65
C LEU A 165 12.37 -27.34 -11.00
N ALA A 166 12.15 -28.40 -10.21
CA ALA A 166 10.92 -28.56 -9.43
C ALA A 166 10.79 -27.45 -8.38
N THR A 167 11.86 -27.17 -7.62
CA THR A 167 11.90 -26.05 -6.66
C THR A 167 11.65 -24.72 -7.36
N GLN A 168 12.30 -24.45 -8.49
CA GLN A 168 12.07 -23.21 -9.24
C GLN A 168 10.62 -23.09 -9.75
N GLN A 169 10.02 -24.21 -10.18
CA GLN A 169 8.62 -24.22 -10.58
C GLN A 169 7.70 -23.91 -9.38
N GLU A 170 7.97 -24.49 -8.22
CA GLU A 170 7.20 -24.20 -7.01
C GLU A 170 7.32 -22.73 -6.57
N LEU A 171 8.51 -22.12 -6.68
CA LEU A 171 8.72 -20.69 -6.43
C LEU A 171 7.86 -19.83 -7.36
N ASN A 172 7.84 -20.17 -8.65
CA ASN A 172 7.05 -19.46 -9.65
C ASN A 172 5.55 -19.63 -9.40
N ASP A 173 5.10 -20.86 -9.10
CA ASP A 173 3.71 -21.17 -8.77
C ASP A 173 3.27 -20.38 -7.52
N THR A 174 4.12 -20.30 -6.50
CA THR A 174 3.86 -19.54 -5.28
C THR A 174 3.73 -18.04 -5.57
N ALA A 175 4.65 -17.48 -6.37
CA ALA A 175 4.57 -16.07 -6.77
C ALA A 175 3.31 -15.75 -7.57
N GLN A 176 2.93 -16.65 -8.49
CA GLN A 176 1.69 -16.52 -9.27
C GLN A 176 0.45 -16.66 -8.38
N ALA A 177 0.48 -17.57 -7.41
CA ALA A 177 -0.61 -17.75 -6.47
C ALA A 177 -0.84 -16.52 -5.60
N VAL A 178 0.23 -15.91 -5.07
CA VAL A 178 0.16 -14.65 -4.31
C VAL A 178 -0.42 -13.51 -5.17
N ALA A 179 0.03 -13.37 -6.42
CA ALA A 179 -0.51 -12.36 -7.32
C ALA A 179 -2.00 -12.61 -7.65
N CYS A 180 -2.39 -13.86 -7.86
CA CYS A 180 -3.78 -14.23 -8.09
C CYS A 180 -4.66 -13.95 -6.86
N PHE A 181 -4.14 -14.23 -5.66
CA PHE A 181 -4.83 -14.01 -4.40
C PHE A 181 -5.00 -12.52 -4.08
N LYS A 182 -4.11 -11.64 -4.57
CA LYS A 182 -4.31 -10.20 -4.49
C LYS A 182 -5.62 -9.78 -5.16
N GLY A 183 -5.89 -10.30 -6.36
CA GLY A 183 -7.15 -10.01 -7.07
C GLY A 183 -8.38 -10.48 -6.29
N PHE A 184 -8.28 -11.64 -5.62
CA PHE A 184 -9.34 -12.10 -4.71
C PHE A 184 -9.57 -11.15 -3.52
N LEU A 185 -8.50 -10.62 -2.92
CA LEU A 185 -8.62 -9.63 -1.85
C LEU A 185 -9.23 -8.31 -2.35
N GLU A 186 -8.86 -7.88 -3.56
CA GLU A 186 -9.46 -6.72 -4.24
C GLU A 186 -10.99 -6.93 -4.39
N ASP A 187 -11.43 -8.11 -4.86
CA ASP A 187 -12.85 -8.45 -5.00
C ASP A 187 -13.61 -8.50 -3.66
N LEU A 188 -12.97 -9.00 -2.59
CA LEU A 188 -13.55 -8.97 -1.24
C LEU A 188 -13.76 -7.53 -0.74
N LEU A 189 -12.80 -6.64 -1.00
CA LEU A 189 -12.85 -5.24 -0.55
C LEU A 189 -13.87 -4.39 -1.30
N ILE A 190 -14.27 -4.79 -2.51
CA ILE A 190 -15.36 -4.09 -3.24
C ILE A 190 -16.64 -4.09 -2.39
N ASN A 191 -16.94 -5.22 -1.75
CA ASN A 191 -18.19 -5.45 -1.02
C ASN A 191 -18.08 -5.18 0.49
N LEU A 192 -16.88 -4.86 0.99
CA LEU A 192 -16.66 -4.56 2.40
C LEU A 192 -17.18 -3.15 2.73
N ASP A 193 -17.94 -3.01 3.82
CA ASP A 193 -18.22 -1.71 4.41
C ASP A 193 -16.96 -1.20 5.09
N ILE A 194 -16.19 -0.38 4.36
CA ILE A 194 -14.90 0.13 4.82
C ILE A 194 -15.04 1.13 5.97
N ASN A 195 -16.24 1.64 6.23
CA ASN A 195 -16.50 2.57 7.33
C ASN A 195 -16.81 1.86 8.64
N ASP A 196 -17.21 0.57 8.59
CA ASP A 196 -17.30 -0.27 9.77
C ASP A 196 -15.92 -0.81 10.17
N GLN A 197 -15.40 -0.32 11.29
CA GLN A 197 -14.11 -0.76 11.81
C GLN A 197 -14.07 -2.27 12.09
N LYS A 198 -15.20 -2.86 12.51
CA LYS A 198 -15.25 -4.30 12.76
C LYS A 198 -15.11 -5.10 11.47
N ALA A 199 -15.73 -4.66 10.38
CA ALA A 199 -15.60 -5.30 9.07
C ALA A 199 -14.15 -5.24 8.57
N VAL A 200 -13.46 -4.12 8.79
CA VAL A 200 -12.03 -3.96 8.48
C VAL A 200 -11.17 -4.90 9.32
N ASP A 201 -11.42 -4.98 10.62
CA ASP A 201 -10.67 -5.86 11.52
C ASP A 201 -10.90 -7.34 11.19
N ASP A 202 -12.13 -7.72 10.82
CA ASP A 202 -12.47 -9.07 10.38
C ASP A 202 -11.75 -9.43 9.06
N PHE A 203 -11.64 -8.49 8.11
CA PHE A 203 -10.87 -8.66 6.87
C PHE A 203 -9.37 -8.87 7.15
N VAL A 204 -8.79 -8.04 8.02
CA VAL A 204 -7.37 -8.19 8.41
C VAL A 204 -7.16 -9.52 9.14
N GLY A 205 -8.04 -9.86 10.07
CA GLY A 205 -8.00 -11.12 10.81
C GLY A 205 -8.18 -12.35 9.90
N TYR A 206 -8.93 -12.24 8.80
CA TYR A 206 -8.96 -13.26 7.75
C TYR A 206 -7.58 -13.41 7.09
N CYS A 207 -6.96 -12.30 6.65
CA CYS A 207 -5.63 -12.33 6.02
C CYS A 207 -4.55 -12.93 6.95
N GLU A 208 -4.66 -12.71 8.26
CA GLU A 208 -3.77 -13.30 9.26
C GLU A 208 -3.95 -14.81 9.41
N LYS A 209 -5.18 -15.33 9.26
CA LYS A 209 -5.50 -16.76 9.39
C LYS A 209 -5.19 -17.56 8.13
N VAL A 210 -5.26 -16.92 6.96
CA VAL A 210 -4.95 -17.56 5.67
C VAL A 210 -3.53 -18.15 5.69
N THR A 211 -3.42 -19.38 5.24
CA THR A 211 -2.15 -20.11 5.11
C THR A 211 -1.61 -20.04 3.68
N LEU A 212 -0.33 -20.38 3.50
CA LEU A 212 0.25 -20.48 2.16
C LEU A 212 -0.44 -21.55 1.30
N GLN A 213 -0.91 -22.63 1.93
CA GLN A 213 -1.62 -23.69 1.24
C GLN A 213 -2.96 -23.19 0.70
N ASP A 214 -3.73 -22.43 1.49
CA ASP A 214 -5.00 -21.85 1.05
C ASP A 214 -4.82 -20.95 -0.19
N ILE A 215 -3.73 -20.17 -0.22
CA ILE A 215 -3.37 -19.31 -1.35
C ILE A 215 -3.06 -20.14 -2.60
N LYS A 216 -2.27 -21.21 -2.45
CA LYS A 216 -1.94 -22.13 -3.55
C LYS A 216 -3.19 -22.86 -4.07
N ASP A 217 -4.04 -23.33 -3.17
CA ASP A 217 -5.28 -24.04 -3.51
C ASP A 217 -6.23 -23.13 -4.30
N TYR A 218 -6.41 -21.88 -3.87
CA TYR A 218 -7.18 -20.88 -4.62
C TYR A 218 -6.65 -20.70 -6.05
N TYR A 219 -5.33 -20.55 -6.20
CA TYR A 219 -4.71 -20.40 -7.51
C TYR A 219 -4.93 -21.63 -8.42
N TYR A 220 -4.81 -22.84 -7.87
CA TYR A 220 -5.02 -24.06 -8.65
C TYR A 220 -6.48 -24.24 -9.07
N GLU A 221 -7.45 -23.87 -8.24
CA GLU A 221 -8.86 -23.85 -8.62
C GLU A 221 -9.14 -22.82 -9.73
N GLU A 222 -8.58 -21.60 -9.62
CA GLU A 222 -8.67 -20.58 -10.67
C GLU A 222 -8.11 -21.07 -12.02
N LEU A 223 -6.97 -21.75 -12.01
CA LEU A 223 -6.39 -22.37 -13.21
C LEU A 223 -7.31 -23.45 -13.81
N LYS A 224 -7.95 -24.27 -12.99
CA LYS A 224 -8.91 -25.30 -13.45
C LYS A 224 -10.11 -24.64 -14.13
N THR A 225 -10.66 -23.60 -13.52
CA THR A 225 -11.81 -22.85 -14.06
C THR A 225 -11.49 -22.22 -15.41
N ARG A 226 -10.33 -21.54 -15.53
CA ARG A 226 -9.87 -20.95 -16.80
C ARG A 226 -9.64 -22.00 -17.89
N LYS A 227 -9.09 -23.17 -17.54
CA LYS A 227 -8.91 -24.29 -18.48
C LYS A 227 -10.23 -24.85 -18.98
N LYS A 228 -11.25 -24.96 -18.12
CA LYS A 228 -12.60 -25.38 -18.52
C LYS A 228 -13.25 -24.35 -19.46
N ALA A 229 -13.16 -23.06 -19.13
CA ALA A 229 -13.70 -21.98 -19.96
C ALA A 229 -13.07 -21.93 -21.37
N LYS A 230 -11.76 -22.19 -21.47
CA LYS A 230 -11.06 -22.28 -22.77
C LYS A 230 -11.44 -23.49 -23.61
N LYS A 231 -11.90 -24.58 -23.00
CA LYS A 231 -12.38 -25.79 -23.72
C LYS A 231 -13.83 -25.67 -24.17
N ALA A 232 -14.58 -24.71 -23.62
CA ALA A 232 -15.98 -24.46 -23.95
C ALA A 232 -16.16 -23.38 -25.04
N LYS A 233 -15.07 -22.74 -25.47
CA LYS A 233 -15.01 -21.84 -26.63
C LYS A 233 -14.40 -22.58 -27.81
#